data_AF-A0A1W2DVG2-F1
#
_entry.id   AF-A0A1W2DVG2-F1
#
_cell.length_a   1.000
_cell.length_b   1.000
_cell.length_c   1.000
_cell.angle_alpha   90.00
_cell.angle_beta   90.00
_cell.angle_gamma   90.00
#
_symmetry.space_group_name_H-M   'P 1'
#
loop_
_entity.id
_entity.type
_entity.pdbx_description
1 polymer ?
#
loop_
_entity_poly.entity_id
_entity_poly.type
_entity_poly.pdbx_seq_one_letter_code
_entity_poly.pdbx_strand_id
1 'polypeptide(L)'
;MASVRSPARLCGSKYHRPSTHFATISPGKLSNPRSASRSRFSRFGNFTCGILPHGVLFRGGAEAKIRRKLLVDGHIDTVIGLPANLFYSTGIPVCILVLKKCKKPDDVLFINASEHFERGKRQNYLSDGHIEKIIDTYQQRPESIERYARRVGMDEIEANDFNLNISRYVSTAKDEVAIDLSATHEELVEIEKRIRKSTTKHNAFLKELGLSPLPASD
;
A
#
# COMPACT_ATOMS: atom_id res chain seq x y z
N MET A 1 -1.38 -48.94 -4.03
CA MET A 1 -0.50 -48.32 -3.01
C MET A 1 -0.68 -46.82 -3.05
N ALA A 2 -0.88 -46.21 -1.88
CA ALA A 2 -0.96 -44.77 -1.55
C ALA A 2 -2.01 -43.91 -2.28
N SER A 3 -3.27 -44.02 -1.84
CA SER A 3 -4.29 -42.99 -2.01
C SER A 3 -3.88 -41.73 -1.23
N VAL A 4 -3.71 -40.61 -1.95
CA VAL A 4 -3.45 -39.27 -1.40
C VAL A 4 -4.70 -38.83 -0.64
N ARG A 5 -4.65 -38.92 0.70
CA ARG A 5 -5.72 -38.43 1.58
C ARG A 5 -5.71 -36.89 1.58
N SER A 6 -6.74 -36.33 0.97
CA SER A 6 -7.10 -34.91 1.05
C SER A 6 -7.28 -34.46 2.52
N PRO A 7 -6.70 -33.33 2.96
CA PRO A 7 -6.78 -32.87 4.36
C PRO A 7 -8.12 -32.21 4.75
N ALA A 8 -9.14 -32.26 3.89
CA ALA A 8 -10.41 -31.53 4.04
C ALA A 8 -11.41 -32.09 5.09
N ARG A 9 -10.98 -32.92 6.05
CA ARG A 9 -11.88 -33.53 7.05
C ARG A 9 -11.39 -33.25 8.47
N LEU A 10 -11.66 -32.05 9.01
CA LEU A 10 -11.60 -31.79 10.46
C LEU A 10 -12.17 -30.42 10.88
N CYS A 11 -13.16 -29.86 10.18
CA CYS A 11 -13.81 -28.63 10.64
C CYS A 11 -15.32 -28.80 10.70
N GLY A 12 -15.78 -29.19 11.89
CA GLY A 12 -17.20 -29.27 12.23
C GLY A 12 -17.83 -27.88 12.26
N SER A 13 -19.06 -27.85 11.74
CA SER A 13 -20.08 -26.82 11.89
C SER A 13 -19.97 -26.00 13.19
N LYS A 14 -19.69 -24.69 13.05
CA LYS A 14 -20.29 -23.57 13.81
C LYS A 14 -19.63 -22.26 13.36
N TYR A 15 -20.27 -21.56 12.43
CA TYR A 15 -20.04 -20.13 12.21
C TYR A 15 -20.54 -19.39 13.45
N HIS A 16 -19.64 -19.10 14.40
CA HIS A 16 -19.96 -18.21 15.51
C HIS A 16 -19.50 -16.81 15.14
N ARG A 17 -20.45 -15.88 14.99
CA ARG A 17 -20.17 -14.44 14.88
C ARG A 17 -19.35 -14.06 16.13
N PRO A 18 -18.16 -13.44 16.00
CA PRO A 18 -17.44 -13.02 17.19
C PRO A 18 -18.24 -11.93 17.91
N SER A 19 -18.53 -12.18 19.18
CA SER A 19 -19.10 -11.21 20.11
C SER A 19 -18.16 -10.01 20.26
N THR A 20 -18.78 -8.86 20.50
CA THR A 20 -18.27 -7.48 20.52
C THR A 20 -17.28 -7.18 21.65
N HIS A 21 -16.29 -8.03 21.89
CA HIS A 21 -15.19 -7.76 22.83
C HIS A 21 -13.83 -8.04 22.17
N PHE A 22 -13.49 -7.22 21.18
CA PHE A 22 -12.10 -7.07 20.77
C PHE A 22 -11.42 -6.14 21.77
N ALA A 23 -10.40 -6.66 22.44
CA ALA A 23 -9.55 -5.89 23.32
C ALA A 23 -9.00 -4.67 22.55
N THR A 24 -9.34 -3.49 23.04
CA THR A 24 -8.79 -2.21 22.60
C THR A 24 -7.27 -2.32 22.56
N ILE A 25 -6.67 -2.31 21.37
CA ILE A 25 -5.23 -2.10 21.26
C ILE A 25 -5.03 -0.64 21.64
N SER A 26 -4.72 -0.40 22.92
CA SER A 26 -4.48 0.95 23.41
C SER A 26 -3.39 1.63 22.55
N PRO A 27 -3.60 2.85 22.05
CA PRO A 27 -2.66 3.55 21.17
C PRO A 27 -1.25 3.69 21.77
N GLY A 28 -1.11 3.59 23.11
CA GLY A 28 0.18 3.56 23.82
C GLY A 28 1.03 2.30 23.65
N LYS A 29 0.56 1.23 22.98
CA LYS A 29 1.37 0.00 22.76
C LYS A 29 2.09 -0.06 21.41
N LEU A 30 1.78 0.85 20.48
CA LEU A 30 2.54 1.04 19.24
C LEU A 30 3.77 1.97 19.41
N SER A 31 3.86 2.69 20.53
CA SER A 31 4.89 3.72 20.76
C SER A 31 6.15 3.24 21.53
N ASN A 32 6.25 1.97 21.94
CA ASN A 32 7.40 1.49 22.72
C ASN A 32 8.56 0.99 21.82
N PRO A 33 9.73 1.67 21.78
CA PRO A 33 10.77 1.49 20.76
C PRO A 33 11.68 0.26 20.91
N ARG A 34 11.53 -0.58 21.96
CA ARG A 34 12.48 -1.69 22.23
C ARG A 34 12.23 -3.01 21.49
N SER A 35 11.24 -3.12 20.62
CA SER A 35 10.85 -4.42 20.05
C SER A 35 10.82 -4.52 18.52
N ALA A 36 11.26 -3.49 17.79
CA ALA A 36 11.05 -3.42 16.34
C ALA A 36 11.87 -4.44 15.51
N SER A 37 12.82 -5.17 16.12
CA SER A 37 13.61 -6.19 15.42
C SER A 37 13.04 -7.61 15.48
N ARG A 38 11.95 -7.84 16.22
CA ARG A 38 11.24 -9.13 16.26
C ARG A 38 9.86 -8.95 15.67
N SER A 39 9.49 -9.81 14.73
CA SER A 39 8.11 -9.97 14.27
C SER A 39 7.20 -10.16 15.49
N ARG A 40 6.40 -9.14 15.80
CA ARG A 40 5.53 -9.14 16.98
C ARG A 40 4.20 -9.75 16.56
N PHE A 41 4.06 -11.05 16.80
CA PHE A 41 2.78 -11.74 16.66
C PHE A 41 1.98 -11.59 17.94
N SER A 42 0.74 -11.12 17.82
CA SER A 42 -0.23 -11.20 18.91
C SER A 42 -1.31 -12.21 18.55
N ARG A 43 -1.62 -13.09 19.50
CA ARG A 43 -2.58 -14.18 19.33
C ARG A 43 -3.88 -13.79 20.03
N PHE A 44 -4.96 -13.71 19.28
CA PHE A 44 -6.29 -13.42 19.79
C PHE A 44 -7.20 -14.58 19.42
N GLY A 45 -7.37 -15.54 20.34
CA GLY A 45 -8.15 -16.75 20.11
C GLY A 45 -7.71 -17.54 18.86
N ASN A 46 -8.52 -17.45 17.79
CA ASN A 46 -8.42 -18.23 16.56
C ASN A 46 -7.62 -17.56 15.44
N PHE A 47 -7.24 -16.28 15.60
CA PHE A 47 -6.47 -15.53 14.63
C PHE A 47 -5.21 -14.94 15.26
N THR A 48 -4.20 -14.76 14.44
CA THR A 48 -2.89 -14.21 14.82
C THR A 48 -2.59 -13.07 13.88
N CYS A 49 -2.24 -11.90 14.41
CA CYS A 49 -1.77 -10.79 13.59
C CYS A 49 -0.30 -10.53 13.88
N GLY A 50 0.47 -10.26 12.83
CA GLY A 50 1.89 -9.94 12.92
C GLY A 50 2.21 -8.66 12.18
N ILE A 51 2.97 -7.77 12.81
CA ILE A 51 3.55 -6.59 12.14
C ILE A 51 4.88 -7.03 11.52
N LEU A 52 4.99 -6.86 10.20
CA LEU A 52 6.11 -7.31 9.40
C LEU A 52 6.53 -6.20 8.43
N PRO A 53 7.80 -6.15 8.00
CA PRO A 53 8.20 -5.26 6.91
C PRO A 53 7.55 -5.70 5.59
N HIS A 54 7.28 -4.78 4.67
CA HIS A 54 6.69 -5.09 3.35
C HIS A 54 7.46 -6.17 2.57
N GLY A 55 8.77 -6.33 2.81
CA GLY A 55 9.61 -7.31 2.14
C GLY A 55 9.06 -8.74 2.18
N VAL A 56 8.41 -9.16 3.27
CA VAL A 56 7.89 -10.54 3.39
C VAL A 56 6.81 -10.87 2.35
N LEU A 57 6.15 -9.84 1.80
CA LEU A 57 5.08 -9.98 0.81
C LEU A 57 5.59 -10.38 -0.58
N PHE A 58 6.83 -10.05 -0.92
CA PHE A 58 7.33 -10.21 -2.30
C PHE A 58 8.75 -10.78 -2.41
N ARG A 59 9.56 -10.76 -1.35
CA ARG A 59 10.94 -11.29 -1.39
C ARG A 59 10.96 -12.78 -1.75
N GLY A 60 12.03 -13.16 -2.46
CA GLY A 60 12.27 -14.50 -2.98
C GLY A 60 12.91 -15.46 -1.96
N GLY A 61 13.42 -16.59 -2.45
CA GLY A 61 14.19 -17.55 -1.64
C GLY A 61 13.36 -18.29 -0.60
N ALA A 62 13.85 -18.34 0.64
CA ALA A 62 13.17 -19.04 1.74
C ALA A 62 11.82 -18.39 2.10
N GLU A 63 11.74 -17.07 2.07
CA GLU A 63 10.50 -16.31 2.38
C GLU A 63 9.39 -16.63 1.37
N ALA A 64 9.73 -16.76 0.08
CA ALA A 64 8.76 -17.15 -0.96
C ALA A 64 8.19 -18.57 -0.72
N LYS A 65 9.02 -19.53 -0.29
CA LYS A 65 8.57 -20.89 0.05
C LYS A 65 7.61 -20.88 1.23
N ILE A 66 7.92 -20.11 2.27
CA ILE A 66 7.06 -19.94 3.45
C ILE A 66 5.74 -19.27 3.07
N ARG A 67 5.79 -18.17 2.30
CA ARG A 67 4.61 -17.43 1.82
C ARG A 67 3.69 -18.33 1.00
N ARG A 68 4.23 -19.07 0.04
CA ARG A 68 3.46 -20.03 -0.77
C ARG A 68 2.77 -21.06 0.11
N LYS A 69 3.49 -21.66 1.06
CA LYS A 69 2.90 -22.63 1.98
C LYS A 69 1.77 -22.04 2.82
N LEU A 70 1.95 -20.84 3.38
CA LEU A 70 0.92 -20.17 4.17
C LEU A 70 -0.33 -19.81 3.34
N LEU A 71 -0.17 -19.50 2.06
CA LEU A 71 -1.28 -19.24 1.15
C LEU A 71 -2.02 -20.53 0.78
N VAL A 72 -1.30 -21.58 0.37
CA VAL A 72 -1.87 -22.88 -0.01
C VAL A 72 -2.58 -23.56 1.16
N ASP A 73 -2.04 -23.43 2.38
CA ASP A 73 -2.67 -23.93 3.60
C ASP A 73 -3.89 -23.05 4.01
N GLY A 74 -4.17 -21.96 3.30
CA GLY A 74 -5.29 -21.07 3.56
C GLY A 74 -5.16 -20.28 4.87
N HIS A 75 -3.94 -20.05 5.35
CA HIS A 75 -3.71 -19.38 6.62
C HIS A 75 -3.72 -17.85 6.52
N ILE A 76 -3.44 -17.28 5.34
CA ILE A 76 -3.46 -15.83 5.13
C ILE A 76 -4.90 -15.39 4.80
N ASP A 77 -5.43 -14.48 5.63
CA ASP A 77 -6.79 -13.96 5.52
C ASP A 77 -6.83 -12.51 5.00
N THR A 78 -5.94 -11.66 5.52
CA THR A 78 -5.88 -10.24 5.18
C THR A 78 -4.44 -9.71 5.22
N VAL A 79 -4.09 -8.87 4.26
CA VAL A 79 -2.85 -8.09 4.19
C VAL A 79 -3.21 -6.60 4.28
N ILE A 80 -2.71 -5.91 5.30
CA ILE A 80 -2.96 -4.48 5.51
C ILE A 80 -1.63 -3.74 5.38
N GLY A 81 -1.48 -2.90 4.36
CA GLY A 81 -0.34 -2.01 4.19
C GLY A 81 -0.51 -0.77 5.05
N LEU A 82 0.48 -0.46 5.87
CA LEU A 82 0.48 0.72 6.72
C LEU A 82 1.33 1.85 6.12
N PRO A 83 1.12 3.09 6.59
CA PRO A 83 1.96 4.22 6.23
C PRO A 83 3.44 3.97 6.52
N ALA A 84 4.30 4.55 5.69
CA ALA A 84 5.73 4.66 5.99
C ALA A 84 5.95 5.56 7.22
N ASN A 85 7.14 5.47 7.84
CA ASN A 85 7.52 6.27 9.01
C ASN A 85 6.53 6.21 10.19
N LEU A 86 5.79 5.11 10.36
CA LEU A 86 4.88 4.93 11.51
C LEU A 86 5.64 4.61 12.81
N PHE A 87 6.81 3.99 12.70
CA PHE A 87 7.64 3.59 13.84
C PHE A 87 8.86 4.49 13.98
N TYR A 88 9.13 4.96 15.20
CA TYR A 88 10.32 5.77 15.53
C TYR A 88 11.66 5.15 15.10
N SER A 89 11.74 3.82 15.03
CA SER A 89 13.00 3.10 14.80
C SER A 89 13.38 2.94 13.33
N THR A 90 12.42 2.94 12.41
CA THR A 90 12.69 2.72 10.98
C THR A 90 11.67 3.46 10.11
N GLY A 91 12.14 4.03 8.99
CA GLY A 91 11.25 4.63 7.99
C GLY A 91 10.64 3.62 7.01
N ILE A 92 10.94 2.34 7.19
CA ILE A 92 10.55 1.28 6.25
C ILE A 92 9.04 1.04 6.39
N PRO A 93 8.27 1.01 5.30
CA PRO A 93 6.86 0.67 5.34
C PRO A 93 6.65 -0.77 5.84
N VAL A 94 5.64 -0.91 6.68
CA VAL A 94 5.27 -2.15 7.36
C VAL A 94 3.85 -2.56 6.98
N CYS A 95 3.58 -3.84 7.08
CA CYS A 95 2.26 -4.41 6.87
C CYS A 95 1.82 -5.23 8.08
N ILE A 96 0.52 -5.30 8.29
CA ILE A 96 -0.10 -6.27 9.20
C ILE A 96 -0.55 -7.46 8.37
N LEU A 97 -0.04 -8.64 8.73
CA LEU A 97 -0.53 -9.90 8.19
C LEU A 97 -1.50 -10.51 9.20
N VAL A 98 -2.74 -10.74 8.79
CA VAL A 98 -3.75 -11.42 9.59
C VAL A 98 -3.81 -12.88 9.14
N LEU A 99 -3.49 -13.77 10.08
CA LEU A 99 -3.50 -15.20 9.91
C LEU A 99 -4.69 -15.82 10.64
N LYS A 100 -5.45 -16.68 9.97
CA LYS A 100 -6.63 -17.35 10.54
C LYS A 100 -6.54 -18.85 10.27
N LYS A 101 -6.75 -19.66 11.30
CA LYS A 101 -6.88 -21.12 11.12
C LYS A 101 -8.28 -21.44 10.61
N CYS A 102 -8.36 -22.21 9.52
CA CYS A 102 -9.62 -22.63 8.88
C CYS A 102 -10.45 -21.45 8.34
N LYS A 103 -9.98 -20.81 7.27
CA LYS A 103 -10.74 -19.74 6.60
C LYS A 103 -11.81 -20.30 5.65
N LYS A 104 -12.93 -19.58 5.57
CA LYS A 104 -13.91 -19.59 4.48
C LYS A 104 -14.35 -18.13 4.33
N PRO A 105 -14.36 -17.53 3.14
CA PRO A 105 -13.97 -18.02 1.79
C PRO A 105 -12.44 -18.13 1.55
N ASP A 106 -12.04 -18.68 0.40
CA ASP A 106 -10.64 -18.83 -0.03
C ASP A 106 -10.12 -17.59 -0.79
N ASP A 107 -10.24 -16.44 -0.14
CA ASP A 107 -9.75 -15.16 -0.64
C ASP A 107 -8.72 -14.55 0.33
N VAL A 108 -8.02 -13.53 -0.15
CA VAL A 108 -7.20 -12.64 0.65
C VAL A 108 -7.70 -11.23 0.45
N LEU A 109 -8.01 -10.55 1.55
CA LEU A 109 -8.36 -9.13 1.53
C LEU A 109 -7.07 -8.30 1.57
N PHE A 110 -6.90 -7.42 0.59
CA PHE A 110 -5.84 -6.42 0.58
C PHE A 110 -6.41 -5.08 0.99
N ILE A 111 -5.78 -4.41 1.96
CA ILE A 111 -6.11 -3.06 2.38
C ILE A 111 -4.85 -2.21 2.28
N ASN A 112 -4.92 -1.10 1.55
CA ASN A 112 -3.88 -0.12 1.38
C ASN A 112 -4.18 1.13 2.24
N ALA A 113 -3.69 1.15 3.48
CA ALA A 113 -3.77 2.33 4.33
C ALA A 113 -2.53 3.23 4.24
N SER A 114 -1.67 3.04 3.22
CA SER A 114 -0.39 3.76 3.13
C SER A 114 -0.53 5.29 2.99
N GLU A 115 -1.63 5.76 2.40
CA GLU A 115 -1.96 7.19 2.25
C GLU A 115 -2.85 7.73 3.38
N HIS A 116 -3.34 6.86 4.27
CA HIS A 116 -4.26 7.22 5.34
C HIS A 116 -3.53 7.49 6.64
N PHE A 117 -2.87 8.64 6.74
CA PHE A 117 -2.13 9.04 7.95
C PHE A 117 -2.10 10.54 8.15
N GLU A 118 -1.84 10.94 9.39
CA GLU A 118 -1.48 12.29 9.74
C GLU A 118 0.03 12.44 9.77
N ARG A 119 0.53 13.43 9.02
CA ARG A 119 1.96 13.70 8.93
C ARG A 119 2.44 14.37 10.22
N GLY A 120 3.25 13.67 11.00
CA GLY A 120 3.95 14.27 12.12
C GLY A 120 5.37 14.73 11.75
N LYS A 121 6.01 15.45 12.68
CA LYS A 121 7.39 15.96 12.49
C LYS A 121 8.45 14.85 12.40
N ARG A 122 8.32 13.81 13.23
CA ARG A 122 9.31 12.71 13.34
C ARG A 122 8.77 11.36 12.92
N GLN A 123 7.45 11.18 12.98
CA GLN A 123 6.75 9.98 12.56
C GLN A 123 5.35 10.34 12.09
N ASN A 124 4.76 9.47 11.30
CA ASN A 124 3.36 9.53 10.92
C ASN A 124 2.50 8.90 12.01
N TYR A 125 1.24 9.31 12.10
CA TYR A 125 0.28 8.78 13.06
C TYR A 125 -0.99 8.35 12.34
N LEU A 126 -1.63 7.30 12.84
CA LEU A 126 -2.97 6.91 12.44
C LEU A 126 -3.93 7.58 13.41
N SER A 127 -4.84 8.41 12.89
CA SER A 127 -5.94 8.96 13.67
C SER A 127 -6.99 7.89 13.95
N ASP A 128 -7.84 8.11 14.94
CA ASP A 128 -8.91 7.17 15.29
C ASP A 128 -9.83 6.90 14.09
N GLY A 129 -10.15 7.92 13.28
CA GLY A 129 -10.93 7.76 12.05
C GLY A 129 -10.25 6.90 10.99
N HIS A 130 -8.91 6.95 10.86
CA HIS A 130 -8.18 6.06 9.95
C HIS A 130 -8.21 4.61 10.47
N ILE A 131 -8.08 4.42 11.78
CA ILE A 131 -8.14 3.11 12.42
C ILE A 131 -9.53 2.50 12.24
N GLU A 132 -10.59 3.26 12.50
CA GLU A 132 -11.99 2.87 12.28
C GLU A 132 -12.22 2.45 10.83
N LYS A 133 -11.77 3.24 9.84
CA LYS A 133 -11.89 2.88 8.43
C LYS A 133 -11.23 1.54 8.09
N ILE A 134 -10.04 1.26 8.66
CA ILE A 134 -9.35 -0.03 8.47
C ILE A 134 -10.18 -1.16 9.09
N ILE A 135 -10.67 -0.96 10.31
CA ILE A 135 -11.47 -1.94 11.05
C ILE A 135 -12.78 -2.24 10.31
N ASP A 136 -13.51 -1.21 9.88
CA ASP A 136 -14.77 -1.33 9.18
C ASP A 136 -14.58 -2.09 7.86
N THR A 137 -13.54 -1.77 7.12
CA THR A 137 -13.22 -2.46 5.85
C THR A 137 -12.85 -3.92 6.09
N TYR A 138 -12.11 -4.21 7.16
CA TYR A 138 -11.79 -5.58 7.55
C TYR A 138 -13.05 -6.37 7.96
N GLN A 139 -14.00 -5.75 8.65
CA GLN A 139 -15.24 -6.40 9.09
C GLN A 139 -16.22 -6.61 7.93
N GLN A 140 -16.40 -5.61 7.08
CA GLN A 140 -17.33 -5.65 5.96
C GLN A 140 -16.83 -6.54 4.81
N ARG A 141 -15.51 -6.65 4.65
CA ARG A 141 -14.84 -7.36 3.54
C ARG A 141 -15.48 -7.07 2.16
N PRO A 142 -15.56 -5.80 1.75
CA PRO A 142 -16.11 -5.44 0.44
C PRO A 142 -15.29 -6.09 -0.67
N GLU A 143 -15.93 -6.31 -1.83
CA GLU A 143 -15.25 -6.88 -2.99
C GLU A 143 -14.15 -5.96 -3.51
N SER A 144 -14.44 -4.66 -3.60
CA SER A 144 -13.48 -3.62 -3.97
C SER A 144 -13.89 -2.27 -3.39
N ILE A 145 -12.91 -1.50 -2.93
CA ILE A 145 -12.98 -0.08 -2.64
C ILE A 145 -11.86 0.56 -3.46
N GLU A 146 -12.22 1.51 -4.31
CA GLU A 146 -11.28 2.21 -5.17
C GLU A 146 -10.06 2.73 -4.40
N ARG A 147 -8.86 2.39 -4.92
CA ARG A 147 -7.54 2.76 -4.38
C ARG A 147 -7.24 2.35 -2.93
N TYR A 148 -8.15 1.66 -2.27
CA TYR A 148 -8.06 1.38 -0.84
C TYR A 148 -8.11 -0.10 -0.49
N ALA A 149 -9.05 -0.87 -1.03
CA ALA A 149 -9.16 -2.28 -0.66
C ALA A 149 -9.66 -3.14 -1.81
N ARG A 150 -9.21 -4.39 -1.88
CA ARG A 150 -9.73 -5.36 -2.85
C ARG A 150 -9.62 -6.76 -2.31
N ARG A 151 -10.66 -7.56 -2.55
CA ARG A 151 -10.70 -8.98 -2.25
C ARG A 151 -10.24 -9.77 -3.47
N VAL A 152 -9.25 -10.61 -3.27
CA VAL A 152 -8.59 -11.32 -4.37
C VAL A 152 -8.64 -12.82 -4.11
N GLY A 153 -9.09 -13.57 -5.11
CA GLY A 153 -9.15 -15.03 -5.05
C GLY A 153 -7.76 -15.67 -5.18
N MET A 154 -7.66 -16.92 -4.75
CA MET A 154 -6.40 -17.67 -4.80
C MET A 154 -5.85 -17.83 -6.23
N ASP A 155 -6.72 -17.98 -7.23
CA ASP A 155 -6.32 -18.17 -8.64
C ASP A 155 -5.52 -16.95 -9.19
N GLU A 156 -5.98 -15.73 -8.87
CA GLU A 156 -5.27 -14.50 -9.26
C GLU A 156 -3.94 -14.35 -8.51
N ILE A 157 -3.87 -14.82 -7.26
CA ILE A 157 -2.63 -14.80 -6.47
C ILE A 157 -1.62 -15.81 -7.02
N GLU A 158 -2.07 -16.99 -7.44
CA GLU A 158 -1.23 -18.01 -8.06
C GLU A 158 -0.69 -17.54 -9.42
N ALA A 159 -1.53 -16.90 -10.25
CA ALA A 159 -1.11 -16.28 -11.51
C ALA A 159 -0.05 -15.18 -11.32
N ASN A 160 0.00 -14.57 -10.13
CA ASN A 160 0.99 -13.57 -9.73
C ASN A 160 2.16 -14.17 -8.92
N ASP A 161 2.47 -15.45 -9.09
CA ASP A 161 3.59 -16.14 -8.41
C ASP A 161 3.54 -16.06 -6.87
N PHE A 162 2.34 -16.03 -6.30
CA PHE A 162 2.13 -15.88 -4.85
C PHE A 162 2.72 -14.57 -4.31
N ASN A 163 2.82 -13.53 -5.13
CA ASN A 163 3.31 -12.22 -4.74
C ASN A 163 2.19 -11.42 -4.07
N LEU A 164 2.33 -11.13 -2.77
CA LEU A 164 1.33 -10.41 -1.99
C LEU A 164 1.58 -8.90 -1.94
N ASN A 165 2.34 -8.34 -2.88
CA ASN A 165 2.52 -6.90 -2.96
C ASN A 165 1.17 -6.21 -3.22
N ILE A 166 0.76 -5.35 -2.30
CA ILE A 166 -0.52 -4.66 -2.30
C ILE A 166 -0.73 -3.86 -3.59
N SER A 167 0.32 -3.24 -4.14
CA SER A 167 0.23 -2.43 -5.37
C SER A 167 -0.15 -3.24 -6.61
N ARG A 168 -0.06 -4.58 -6.56
CA ARG A 168 -0.52 -5.45 -7.66
C ARG A 168 -2.03 -5.61 -7.69
N TYR A 169 -2.69 -5.42 -6.55
CA TYR A 169 -4.11 -5.71 -6.38
C TYR A 169 -4.94 -4.45 -6.13
N VAL A 170 -4.35 -3.44 -5.51
CA VAL A 170 -4.97 -2.14 -5.25
C VAL A 170 -4.19 -1.09 -6.03
N SER A 171 -4.81 -0.56 -7.09
CA SER A 171 -4.21 0.51 -7.88
C SER A 171 -4.06 1.77 -7.02
N THR A 172 -2.89 2.37 -7.03
CA THR A 172 -2.61 3.67 -6.38
C THR A 172 -2.40 4.78 -7.40
N ALA A 173 -2.53 4.46 -8.69
CA ALA A 173 -2.40 5.44 -9.75
C ALA A 173 -3.52 6.48 -9.60
N LYS A 174 -3.12 7.74 -9.46
CA LYS A 174 -4.02 8.87 -9.64
C LYS A 174 -4.28 9.00 -11.13
N ASP A 175 -5.53 9.17 -11.51
CA ASP A 175 -5.86 9.52 -12.89
C ASP A 175 -5.12 10.81 -13.20
N GLU A 176 -4.19 10.74 -14.14
CA GLU A 176 -3.52 11.92 -14.64
C GLU A 176 -4.61 12.80 -15.28
N VAL A 177 -4.67 14.06 -14.89
CA VAL A 177 -5.58 15.02 -15.53
C VAL A 177 -5.22 15.01 -17.01
N ALA A 178 -6.20 14.74 -17.87
CA ALA A 178 -5.99 14.77 -19.30
C ALA A 178 -5.43 16.16 -19.67
N ILE A 179 -4.18 16.19 -20.12
CA ILE A 179 -3.51 17.42 -20.51
C ILE A 179 -4.18 17.89 -21.80
N ASP A 180 -4.76 19.09 -21.77
CA ASP A 180 -5.20 19.74 -23.01
C ASP A 180 -3.96 20.15 -23.81
N LEU A 181 -3.66 19.37 -24.85
CA LEU A 181 -2.54 19.62 -25.74
C LEU A 181 -2.69 20.96 -26.49
N SER A 182 -3.93 21.40 -26.76
CA SER A 182 -4.18 22.67 -27.44
C SER A 182 -3.83 23.84 -26.52
N ALA A 183 -4.34 23.84 -25.29
CA ALA A 183 -4.04 24.88 -24.31
C ALA A 183 -2.53 24.95 -24.00
N THR A 184 -1.89 23.80 -23.82
CA THR A 184 -0.44 23.73 -23.58
C THR A 184 0.36 24.27 -24.77
N HIS A 185 -0.09 24.00 -26.00
CA HIS A 185 0.55 24.53 -27.20
C HIS A 185 0.39 26.05 -27.32
N GLU A 186 -0.80 26.58 -27.02
CA GLU A 186 -1.05 28.03 -26.98
C GLU A 186 -0.14 28.74 -25.96
N GLU A 187 0.00 28.17 -24.76
CA GLU A 187 0.92 28.67 -23.72
C GLU A 187 2.37 28.68 -24.22
N LEU A 188 2.83 27.60 -24.87
CA LEU A 188 4.18 27.53 -25.45
C LEU A 188 4.42 28.63 -26.49
N VAL A 189 3.45 28.85 -27.38
CA VAL A 189 3.52 29.91 -28.40
C VAL A 189 3.55 31.30 -27.77
N GLU A 190 2.79 31.52 -26.70
CA GLU A 190 2.81 32.80 -25.97
C GLU A 190 4.16 33.05 -25.27
N ILE A 191 4.70 32.03 -24.61
CA ILE A 191 6.01 32.08 -23.96
C ILE A 191 7.09 32.39 -25.01
N GLU A 192 7.06 31.76 -26.18
CA GLU A 192 8.03 32.00 -27.24
C GLU A 192 7.96 33.43 -27.77
N LYS A 193 6.74 33.98 -27.98
CA LYS A 193 6.55 35.39 -28.34
C LYS A 193 7.13 36.33 -27.28
N ARG A 194 6.95 36.02 -26.00
CA ARG A 194 7.51 36.81 -24.88
C ARG A 194 9.04 36.74 -24.85
N ILE A 195 9.61 35.56 -25.10
CA ILE A 195 11.06 35.37 -25.22
C ILE A 195 11.59 36.21 -26.37
N ARG A 196 11.04 36.10 -27.58
CA ARG A 196 11.47 36.88 -28.76
C ARG A 196 11.44 38.40 -28.51
N LYS A 197 10.35 38.90 -27.91
CA LYS A 197 10.25 40.32 -27.54
C LYS A 197 11.32 40.74 -26.54
N SER A 198 11.57 39.91 -25.53
CA SER A 198 12.56 40.20 -24.48
C SER A 198 13.99 40.15 -25.04
N THR A 199 14.30 39.15 -25.87
CA THR A 199 15.59 39.02 -26.57
C THR A 199 15.85 40.20 -27.50
N THR A 200 14.84 40.67 -28.24
CA THR A 200 14.99 41.84 -29.12
C THR A 200 15.33 43.10 -28.33
N LYS A 201 14.62 43.35 -27.22
CA LYS A 201 14.93 44.47 -26.32
C LYS A 201 16.32 44.35 -25.72
N HIS A 202 16.70 43.15 -25.29
CA HIS A 202 18.01 42.89 -24.70
C HIS A 202 19.14 43.13 -25.72
N ASN A 203 18.99 42.65 -26.95
CA ASN A 203 19.98 42.84 -28.02
C ASN A 203 20.11 44.31 -28.43
N ALA A 204 19.05 45.12 -28.32
CA ALA A 204 19.14 46.57 -28.51
C ALA A 204 20.09 47.21 -27.48
N PHE A 205 19.94 46.87 -26.19
CA PHE A 205 20.86 47.35 -25.15
C PHE A 205 22.30 46.85 -25.32
N LEU A 206 22.50 45.58 -25.71
CA LEU A 206 23.84 45.05 -25.98
C LEU A 206 24.54 45.82 -27.10
N LYS A 207 23.80 46.19 -28.14
CA LYS A 207 24.33 46.98 -29.27
C LYS A 207 24.74 48.39 -28.84
N GLU A 208 23.98 49.04 -27.97
CA GLU A 208 24.34 50.35 -27.39
C GLU A 208 25.63 50.28 -26.56
N LEU A 209 25.85 49.14 -25.88
CA LEU A 209 27.04 48.90 -25.06
C LEU A 209 28.25 48.37 -25.86
N GLY A 210 28.12 48.16 -27.17
CA GLY A 210 29.19 47.61 -28.02
C GLY A 210 29.49 46.13 -27.78
N LEU A 211 28.55 45.38 -27.20
CA LEU A 211 28.68 43.95 -26.89
C LEU A 211 27.99 43.07 -27.93
N SER A 212 28.44 41.82 -28.07
CA SER A 212 27.85 40.86 -29.00
C SER A 212 26.41 40.48 -28.62
N PRO A 213 25.48 40.38 -29.59
CA PRO A 213 24.08 40.04 -29.32
C PRO A 213 23.88 38.57 -28.95
N LEU A 214 22.80 38.28 -28.24
CA LEU A 214 22.32 36.91 -27.98
C LEU A 214 21.75 36.28 -29.26
N PRO A 215 21.88 34.94 -29.43
CA PRO A 215 21.30 34.24 -30.57
C PRO A 215 19.77 34.40 -30.57
N ALA A 216 19.24 34.85 -31.70
CA ALA A 216 17.81 34.83 -31.95
C ALA A 216 17.41 33.45 -32.49
N SER A 217 16.37 32.86 -31.91
CA SER A 217 15.68 31.72 -32.50
C SER A 217 14.72 32.27 -33.57
N ASP A 218 15.03 32.04 -34.85
CA ASP A 218 14.16 32.37 -35.99
C ASP A 218 12.82 31.62 -35.91
#